data_AF-A0A7D9IB05-F1
#
_entry.id   AF-A0A7D9IB05-F1
#
_cell.length_a   1.000
_cell.length_b   1.000
_cell.length_c   1.000
_cell.angle_alpha   90.00
_cell.angle_beta   90.00
_cell.angle_gamma   90.00
#
_symmetry.space_group_name_H-M   'P 1'
#
loop_
_entity.id
_entity.type
_entity.pdbx_description
1 polymer ?
#
loop_
_entity_poly.entity_id
_entity_poly.type
_entity_poly.pdbx_seq_one_letter_code
_entity_poly.pdbx_strand_id
1 'polypeptide(L)' 'MVENKSLRFIVDEAHCIDMWGQNGRPSYAKLGNLKQFGRPIAAIYKNCKNLTKQRIVKNLGLVDRGCGSSIKM' A
#
# COMPACT_ATOMS: atom_id res chain seq x y z
N MET A 1 -29.60 10.90 -8.60
CA MET A 1 -28.89 10.45 -7.38
C MET A 1 -27.43 10.30 -7.76
N VAL A 2 -26.60 11.31 -7.47
CA VAL A 2 -25.16 11.21 -7.75
C VAL A 2 -24.54 10.45 -6.57
N GLU A 3 -24.21 9.19 -6.78
CA GLU A 3 -23.52 8.36 -5.80
C GLU A 3 -22.09 8.87 -5.65
N ASN A 4 -21.91 9.85 -4.76
CA ASN A 4 -20.69 10.63 -4.71
C ASN A 4 -19.70 10.08 -3.68
N LYS A 5 -18.54 9.72 -4.23
CA LYS A 5 -17.20 9.78 -3.66
C LYS A 5 -16.80 8.62 -2.75
N SER A 6 -16.34 7.56 -3.44
CA SER A 6 -15.50 6.48 -2.92
C SER A 6 -14.25 7.05 -2.24
N LEU A 7 -14.37 7.40 -0.96
CA LEU A 7 -13.25 7.80 -0.11
C LEU A 7 -12.36 6.57 0.13
N ARG A 8 -11.12 6.67 -0.32
CA ARG A 8 -10.08 5.64 -0.19
C ARG A 8 -8.81 6.27 0.35
N PHE A 9 -8.07 5.50 1.13
CA PHE A 9 -6.71 5.87 1.50
C PHE A 9 -5.75 5.39 0.41
N ILE A 10 -4.79 6.24 0.05
CA ILE A 10 -3.74 5.92 -0.89
C ILE A 10 -2.42 6.09 -0.15
N VAL A 11 -1.67 5.00 0.00
CA VAL A 11 -0.32 5.02 0.56
C VAL A 11 0.65 5.07 -0.60
N ASP A 12 1.21 6.24 -0.84
CA ASP A 12 2.30 6.40 -1.79
C ASP A 12 3.64 6.01 -1.17
N GLU A 13 4.58 5.58 -2.00
CA GLU A 13 5.87 5.04 -1.60
C GLU A 13 5.78 3.94 -0.54
N ALA A 14 4.80 3.04 -0.70
CA ALA A 14 4.53 1.96 0.26
C ALA A 14 5.73 1.03 0.49
N HIS A 15 6.74 1.05 -0.40
CA HIS A 15 8.01 0.37 -0.19
C HIS A 15 8.72 0.80 1.11
N CYS A 16 8.44 2.00 1.66
CA CYS A 16 8.96 2.47 2.95
C CYS A 16 8.50 1.63 4.16
N ILE A 17 7.49 0.77 4.01
CA ILE A 17 7.10 -0.23 5.02
C ILE A 17 8.22 -1.26 5.26
N ASP A 18 9.01 -1.54 4.23
CA ASP A 18 10.04 -2.57 4.28
C ASP A 18 11.33 -2.01 4.89
N MET A 19 11.65 -2.45 6.12
CA MET A 19 12.85 -2.05 6.84
C MET A 19 14.14 -2.69 6.29
N TRP A 20 14.05 -3.63 5.34
CA TRP A 20 15.20 -4.30 4.73
C TRP A 20 15.86 -3.48 3.61
N GLY A 21 15.80 -2.16 3.68
CA GLY A 21 16.47 -1.22 2.77
C GLY A 21 16.84 0.08 3.49
N GLN A 22 17.58 0.97 2.80
CA GLN A 22 18.13 2.19 3.41
C GLN A 22 17.08 3.23 3.87
N ASN A 23 15.81 3.08 3.45
CA ASN A 23 14.76 4.10 3.62
C ASN A 23 13.50 3.61 4.38
N GLY A 24 13.62 2.54 5.17
CA GLY A 24 12.48 2.04 5.96
C GLY A 24 11.98 3.08 6.97
N ARG A 25 10.66 3.34 6.99
CA ARG A 25 10.03 4.30 7.91
C ARG A 25 9.12 3.57 8.90
N PRO A 26 9.45 3.49 10.20
CA PRO A 26 8.61 2.84 11.21
C PRO A 26 7.16 3.39 11.27
N SER A 27 6.97 4.66 10.90
CA SER A 27 5.65 5.28 10.83
C SER A 27 4.73 4.62 9.79
N TYR A 28 5.28 4.12 8.68
CA TYR A 28 4.51 3.48 7.62
C TYR A 28 3.88 2.15 8.08
N ALA A 29 4.51 1.43 9.01
CA ALA A 29 3.93 0.21 9.58
C ALA A 29 2.62 0.47 10.34
N LYS A 30 2.45 1.68 10.88
CA LYS A 30 1.23 2.08 11.62
C LYS A 30 0.05 2.41 10.69
N LEU A 31 0.28 2.56 9.38
CA LEU A 31 -0.78 2.89 8.41
C LEU A 31 -1.81 1.77 8.24
N GLY A 32 -1.51 0.53 8.67
CA GLY A 32 -2.49 -0.54 8.76
C GLY A 32 -3.70 -0.20 9.65
N ASN A 33 -3.51 0.67 10.63
CA ASN A 33 -4.59 1.13 11.52
C ASN A 33 -5.68 1.92 10.78
N LEU A 34 -5.40 2.45 9.58
CA LEU A 34 -6.40 3.13 8.75
C LEU A 34 -7.58 2.22 8.37
N LYS A 35 -7.40 0.89 8.46
CA LYS A 35 -8.49 -0.08 8.29
C LYS A 35 -9.66 0.13 9.24
N GLN A 36 -9.42 0.69 10.42
CA GLN A 36 -10.47 0.95 11.42
C GLN A 36 -11.58 1.87 10.87
N PHE A 37 -11.28 2.68 9.85
CA PHE A 37 -12.24 3.59 9.23
C PHE A 37 -13.13 2.91 8.19
N GLY A 38 -12.95 1.61 7.91
CA GLY A 38 -13.78 0.84 6.97
C GLY A 38 -13.70 1.31 5.52
N ARG A 39 -12.65 2.06 5.14
CA ARG A 39 -12.44 2.57 3.78
C ARG A 39 -11.42 1.72 3.02
N PRO A 40 -11.56 1.55 1.69
CA PRO A 40 -10.56 0.88 0.88
C PRO A 40 -9.19 1.54 0.99
N ILE A 41 -8.13 0.73 1.02
CA ILE A 41 -6.73 1.17 1.01
C ILE A 41 -6.08 0.70 -0.29
N ALA A 42 -5.38 1.59 -0.98
CA ALA A 42 -4.52 1.28 -2.10
C ALA A 42 -3.07 1.63 -1.75
N ALA A 43 -2.12 0.83 -2.22
CA ALA A 43 -0.70 1.07 -2.03
C ALA A 43 -0.01 1.23 -3.40
N ILE A 44 0.75 2.32 -3.55
CA ILE A 44 1.56 2.60 -4.73
C ILE A 44 3.02 2.45 -4.30
N TYR A 45 3.82 1.74 -5.10
CA TYR A 45 5.23 1.53 -4.80
C TYR A 45 6.02 1.30 -6.09
N LYS A 46 7.27 1.77 -6.08
CA LYS A 46 8.21 1.59 -7.19
C LYS A 46 9.00 0.30 -7.00
N ASN A 47 8.84 -0.64 -7.94
CA ASN A 47 9.47 -1.97 -8.03
C ASN A 47 8.76 -3.13 -7.32
N CYS A 48 8.45 -4.18 -8.09
CA CYS A 48 7.79 -5.39 -7.62
C CYS A 48 8.78 -6.45 -7.11
N LYS A 49 9.53 -6.14 -6.05
CA LYS A 49 10.19 -7.21 -5.29
C LYS A 49 9.13 -8.00 -4.52
N ASN A 50 9.06 -9.31 -4.74
CA ASN A 50 8.06 -10.19 -4.12
C ASN A 50 8.04 -10.06 -2.58
N LEU A 51 9.21 -9.95 -1.95
CA LEU A 51 9.31 -9.78 -0.50
C LEU A 51 8.73 -8.44 -0.01
N THR A 52 9.11 -7.33 -0.64
CA THR A 52 8.58 -6.00 -0.29
C THR A 52 7.07 -5.94 -0.50
N LYS A 53 6.56 -6.54 -1.58
CA LYS A 53 5.13 -6.66 -1.83
C LYS A 53 4.41 -7.44 -0.72
N GLN A 54 4.91 -8.61 -0.35
CA GLN A 54 4.34 -9.41 0.75
C GLN A 54 4.30 -8.63 2.07
N ARG A 55 5.34 -7.83 2.35
CA ARG A 55 5.39 -6.97 3.53
C ARG A 55 4.37 -5.85 3.48
N ILE A 56 4.20 -5.19 2.34
CA ILE A 56 3.16 -4.16 2.14
C ILE A 56 1.78 -4.77 2.35
N VAL A 57 1.49 -5.90 1.70
CA VAL A 57 0.22 -6.62 1.80
C VAL A 57 -0.08 -7.00 3.25
N LYS A 58 0.90 -7.56 3.97
CA LYS A 58 0.75 -7.93 5.37
C LYS A 58 0.51 -6.74 6.29
N ASN A 59 1.33 -5.68 6.20
CA ASN A 59 1.25 -4.53 7.11
C ASN A 59 0.00 -3.67 6.88
N LEU A 60 -0.38 -3.44 5.62
CA LEU A 60 -1.59 -2.71 5.28
C LEU A 60 -2.84 -3.60 5.25
N GLY A 61 -2.67 -4.91 5.46
CA GLY A 61 -3.70 -5.94 5.39
C GLY A 61 -4.46 -5.94 4.05
N LEU A 62 -3.75 -5.74 2.95
CA LEU A 62 -4.35 -5.75 1.61
C LEU A 62 -4.61 -7.19 1.14
N VAL A 63 -5.43 -7.32 0.10
CA VAL A 63 -5.52 -8.57 -0.66
C VAL A 63 -4.65 -8.40 -1.90
N ASP A 64 -3.71 -9.31 -2.11
CA ASP A 64 -2.85 -9.27 -3.28
C ASP A 64 -3.66 -9.56 -4.55
N ARG A 65 -3.75 -8.58 -5.47
CA ARG A 65 -4.36 -8.75 -6.80
C ARG A 65 -3.33 -8.90 -7.94
N GLY A 66 -2.07 -9.17 -7.60
CA GLY A 66 -0.96 -9.22 -8.56
C GLY A 66 -0.22 -7.89 -8.65
N CYS A 67 1.02 -7.93 -9.15
CA CYS A 67 1.75 -6.70 -9.52
C CYS A 67 1.24 -6.30 -10.90
N GLY A 68 0.53 -5.16 -11.00
CA GLY A 68 0.21 -4.58 -12.31
C GLY A 68 1.52 -4.24 -13.01
N SER A 69 1.83 -4.98 -14.09
CA SER A 69 2.99 -4.73 -14.94
C SER A 69 3.00 -3.26 -15.35
N SER A 70 4.09 -2.58 -14.99
CA SER A 70 4.50 -1.24 -15.36
C SER A 70 3.59 -0.51 -16.36
N ILE A 71 2.97 0.58 -15.93
CA ILE A 71 2.71 1.70 -16.86
C ILE A 71 4.10 2.15 -17.33
N LYS A 72 4.52 1.69 -18.52
CA LYS A 72 5.59 2.34 -19.24
C LYS A 72 5.07 3.71 -19.66
N MET A 73 5.60 4.76 -19.03
CA MET A 73 5.57 6.10 -19.61
C MET A 73 6.54 6.15 -20.78
#